data_AF-C3XIY7-F1
#
_entry.id   AF-C3XIY7-F1
#
_cell.length_a   1.000
_cell.length_b   1.000
_cell.length_c   1.000
_cell.angle_alpha   90.00
_cell.angle_beta   90.00
_cell.angle_gamma   90.00
#
_symmetry.space_group_name_H-M   'P 1'
#
loop_
_entity.id
_entity.type
_entity.pdbx_description
1 polymer ?
#
loop_
_entity_poly.entity_id
_entity_poly.type
_entity_poly.pdbx_seq_one_letter_code
_entity_poly.pdbx_strand_id
1 'polypeptide(L)'
;MELVLFLIAAGIIFYLYKTFQGYLSNPIVPTDRDTLQPQRQQDYVEERPILSPKEKLKRTEYGIIVSILGRLSFADDKSCMLEERLVKGIIDDMAKDSDQPSELYLEIYKESRNDDIQELAELFASETIGQYKKRVKIVEFMFALAYADGNFSQEEEDSIINVAAILEIDNADFNHLYDSFKALNEEYVPLTKEEAMNLFGLNDGFTKEELDSKYNDFFKQKRQNVIDPKNLGKPYNESGGQDLRKISEAYAVLLKEVD
;
A
#
# COMPACT_ATOMS: atom_id res chain seq x y z
N MET A 1 12.28 -31.58 37.13
CA MET A 1 11.77 -30.82 35.96
C MET A 1 11.51 -29.36 36.31
N GLU A 2 10.90 -29.06 37.46
CA GLU A 2 10.56 -27.68 37.86
C GLU A 2 11.78 -26.73 37.96
N LEU A 3 12.91 -27.22 38.48
CA LEU A 3 14.12 -26.40 38.64
C LEU A 3 14.78 -26.02 37.30
N VAL A 4 14.68 -26.89 36.30
CA VAL A 4 15.20 -26.60 34.94
C VAL A 4 14.31 -25.58 34.25
N LEU A 5 13.00 -25.70 34.41
CA LEU A 5 12.02 -24.76 33.86
C LEU A 5 12.16 -23.37 34.50
N PHE A 6 12.47 -23.32 35.80
CA PHE A 6 12.79 -22.08 36.50
C PHE A 6 14.06 -21.41 35.98
N LEU A 7 15.12 -22.17 35.68
CA LEU A 7 16.36 -21.63 35.12
C LEU A 7 16.18 -21.10 33.69
N ILE A 8 15.37 -21.78 32.87
CA ILE A 8 15.03 -21.32 31.52
C ILE A 8 14.21 -20.03 31.59
N ALA A 9 13.19 -19.98 32.44
CA ALA A 9 12.37 -18.78 32.65
C ALA A 9 13.22 -17.60 33.16
N ALA A 10 14.13 -17.84 34.11
CA ALA A 10 15.05 -16.83 34.61
C ALA A 10 15.99 -16.30 33.50
N GLY A 11 16.47 -17.18 32.62
CA GLY A 11 17.28 -16.80 31.46
C GLY A 11 16.52 -15.90 30.47
N ILE A 12 15.27 -16.25 30.16
CA ILE A 12 14.40 -15.46 29.27
C ILE A 12 14.10 -14.09 29.89
N ILE A 13 13.76 -14.04 31.19
CA ILE A 13 13.51 -12.79 31.90
C ILE A 13 14.76 -11.90 31.94
N PHE A 14 15.94 -12.50 32.16
CA PHE A 14 17.20 -11.75 32.14
C PHE A 14 17.52 -11.17 30.76
N TYR A 15 17.29 -11.95 29.69
CA TYR A 15 17.46 -11.50 28.32
C TYR A 15 16.51 -10.33 28.00
N LEU A 16 15.22 -10.48 28.33
CA LEU A 16 14.23 -9.41 28.15
C LEU A 16 14.60 -8.16 28.95
N TYR A 17 15.03 -8.30 30.20
CA TYR A 17 15.48 -7.17 31.03
C TYR A 17 16.67 -6.44 30.40
N LYS A 18 17.65 -7.17 29.84
CA LYS A 18 18.80 -6.57 29.15
C LYS A 18 18.38 -5.82 27.88
N THR A 19 17.54 -6.43 27.06
CA THR A 19 16.99 -5.81 25.85
C THR A 19 16.19 -4.55 26.20
N PHE A 20 15.36 -4.62 27.24
CA PHE A 20 14.53 -3.50 27.72
C PHE A 20 15.35 -2.36 28.36
N GLN A 21 16.43 -2.68 29.08
CA GLN A 21 17.39 -1.68 29.58
C GLN A 21 18.02 -0.89 28.42
N GLY A 22 18.30 -1.54 27.28
CA GLY A 22 18.76 -0.85 26.07
C GLY A 22 17.76 0.19 25.55
N TYR A 23 16.46 -0.14 25.57
CA TYR A 23 15.38 0.78 25.18
C TYR A 23 15.11 1.89 26.21
N LEU A 24 15.29 1.61 27.50
CA LEU A 24 15.14 2.59 28.59
C LEU A 24 16.36 3.48 28.81
N SER A 25 17.54 3.11 28.28
CA SER A 25 18.78 3.87 28.45
C SER A 25 18.89 5.09 27.53
N ASN A 26 17.79 5.54 26.91
CA ASN A 26 17.74 6.87 26.33
C ASN A 26 17.79 7.87 27.49
N PRO A 27 18.89 8.62 27.71
CA PRO A 27 19.00 9.45 28.89
C PRO A 27 18.00 10.60 28.78
N ILE A 28 16.99 10.61 29.64
CA ILE A 28 16.32 11.86 29.99
C ILE A 28 17.38 12.67 30.73
N VAL A 29 17.98 13.63 30.05
CA VAL A 29 18.97 14.54 30.62
C VAL A 29 18.36 15.17 31.88
N PRO A 30 18.95 14.99 33.07
CA PRO A 30 18.48 15.67 34.27
C PRO A 30 18.79 17.16 34.10
N THR A 31 17.76 18.01 34.16
CA THR A 31 17.95 19.46 34.29
C THR A 31 18.46 19.76 35.70
N ASP A 32 19.77 19.65 35.90
CA ASP A 32 20.41 20.06 37.15
C ASP A 32 20.48 21.59 37.21
N ARG A 33 19.52 22.17 37.92
CA ARG A 33 19.58 23.56 38.37
C ARG A 33 20.50 23.62 39.58
N ASP A 34 21.82 23.71 39.35
CA ASP A 34 22.77 24.41 40.23
C ASP A 34 24.19 24.09 39.76
N THR A 35 24.74 24.94 38.89
CA THR A 35 26.15 25.36 38.88
C THR A 35 26.38 26.29 37.69
N LEU A 36 26.42 27.59 37.99
CA LEU A 36 26.83 28.62 37.04
C LEU A 36 28.35 28.55 36.85
N GLN A 37 28.79 28.05 35.69
CA GLN A 37 30.05 28.44 35.06
C GLN A 37 29.80 28.73 33.58
N PRO A 38 30.22 29.89 33.04
CA PRO A 38 30.01 30.22 31.64
C PRO A 38 31.08 29.53 30.79
N GLN A 39 30.93 28.23 30.55
CA GLN A 39 31.50 27.65 29.35
C GLN A 39 30.65 28.15 28.19
N ARG A 40 31.25 28.87 27.23
CA ARG A 40 30.64 29.08 25.91
C ARG A 40 30.54 27.70 25.24
N GLN A 41 29.52 26.94 25.60
CA GLN A 41 28.97 25.95 24.71
C GLN A 41 28.40 26.75 23.53
N GLN A 42 29.03 26.61 22.38
CA GLN A 42 28.30 26.81 21.14
C GLN A 42 27.21 25.74 21.16
N ASP A 43 26.03 26.12 21.63
CA ASP A 43 24.81 25.36 21.38
C ASP A 43 24.67 25.31 19.86
N TYR A 44 25.20 24.24 19.27
CA TYR A 44 24.67 23.74 18.02
C TYR A 44 23.26 23.27 18.36
N VAL A 45 22.31 24.21 18.38
CA VAL A 45 20.91 23.88 18.17
C VAL A 45 20.92 23.26 16.78
N GLU A 46 20.91 21.94 16.72
CA GLU A 46 20.64 21.23 15.49
C GLU A 46 19.21 21.65 15.12
N GLU A 47 19.08 22.67 14.28
CA GLU A 47 17.81 23.14 13.74
C GLU A 47 17.22 21.97 12.98
N ARG A 48 16.39 21.16 13.66
CA ARG A 48 15.63 20.13 12.97
C ARG A 48 14.76 20.89 11.96
N PRO A 49 14.91 20.63 10.66
CA PRO A 49 14.16 21.36 9.67
C PRO A 49 12.68 21.21 9.98
N ILE A 50 11.96 22.34 10.00
CA ILE A 50 10.51 22.32 10.16
C ILE A 50 9.95 21.67 8.90
N LEU A 51 9.68 20.37 9.00
CA LEU A 51 9.11 19.62 7.90
C LEU A 51 7.71 20.14 7.57
N SER A 52 7.46 20.33 6.29
CA SER A 52 6.12 20.60 5.76
C SER A 52 5.17 19.44 6.09
N PRO A 53 3.84 19.67 6.08
CA PRO A 53 2.86 18.59 6.28
C PRO A 53 3.08 17.40 5.33
N LYS A 54 3.41 17.67 4.06
CA LYS A 54 3.74 16.63 3.06
C LYS A 54 4.98 15.83 3.43
N GLU A 55 6.06 16.49 3.84
CA GLU A 55 7.30 15.79 4.23
C GLU A 55 7.13 14.95 5.50
N LYS A 56 6.27 15.40 6.42
CA LYS A 56 5.86 14.56 7.56
C LYS A 56 5.07 13.36 7.09
N LEU A 57 4.13 13.57 6.18
CA LEU A 57 3.29 12.51 5.63
C LEU A 57 4.09 11.47 4.85
N LYS A 58 5.06 11.86 4.02
CA LYS A 58 5.96 10.94 3.30
C LYS A 58 6.69 9.95 4.22
N ARG A 59 6.90 10.31 5.49
CA ARG A 59 7.59 9.50 6.49
C ARG A 59 6.65 8.58 7.29
N THR A 60 5.34 8.68 7.10
CA THR A 60 4.39 7.76 7.74
C THR A 60 4.22 6.49 6.92
N GLU A 61 3.69 5.43 7.55
CA GLU A 61 3.35 4.19 6.87
C GLU A 61 2.51 4.43 5.60
N TYR A 62 1.49 5.29 5.66
CA TYR A 62 0.65 5.62 4.50
C TYR A 62 1.39 6.41 3.43
N GLY A 63 2.27 7.34 3.80
CA GLY A 63 3.11 8.03 2.82
C GLY A 63 4.07 7.09 2.10
N ILE A 64 4.64 6.11 2.82
CA ILE A 64 5.52 5.09 2.24
C ILE A 64 4.73 4.18 1.30
N ILE A 65 3.55 3.69 1.71
CA ILE A 65 2.66 2.88 0.85
C ILE A 65 2.36 3.62 -0.45
N VAL A 66 1.91 4.88 -0.36
CA VAL A 66 1.60 5.68 -1.56
C VAL A 66 2.82 5.87 -2.46
N SER A 67 4.00 6.03 -1.87
CA SER A 67 5.24 6.18 -2.63
C SER A 67 5.59 4.89 -3.38
N ILE A 68 5.43 3.72 -2.73
CA ILE A 68 5.63 2.40 -3.37
C ILE A 68 4.67 2.24 -4.56
N LEU A 69 3.38 2.54 -4.36
CA LEU A 69 2.39 2.43 -5.42
C LEU A 69 2.67 3.41 -6.56
N GLY A 70 3.05 4.65 -6.25
CA GLY A 70 3.45 5.64 -7.26
C GLY A 70 4.64 5.15 -8.08
N ARG A 71 5.68 4.66 -7.43
CA ARG A 71 6.87 4.14 -8.12
C ARG A 71 6.54 2.94 -9.02
N LEU A 72 5.65 2.05 -8.59
CA LEU A 72 5.18 0.92 -9.38
C LEU A 72 4.35 1.38 -10.59
N SER A 73 3.35 2.23 -10.36
CA SER A 73 2.45 2.76 -11.38
C SER A 73 3.11 3.62 -12.46
N PHE A 74 4.32 4.12 -12.20
CA PHE A 74 5.10 4.84 -13.20
C PHE A 74 6.30 4.02 -13.71
N ALA A 75 6.36 2.71 -13.38
CA ALA A 75 7.39 1.82 -13.89
C ALA A 75 7.21 1.63 -15.40
N ASP A 76 6.00 1.37 -15.86
CA ASP A 76 5.67 1.49 -17.27
C ASP A 76 5.04 2.86 -17.58
N ASP A 77 5.19 3.34 -18.83
CA ASP A 77 4.59 4.62 -19.25
C ASP A 77 3.10 4.47 -19.59
N LYS A 78 2.43 3.46 -19.02
CA LYS A 78 1.01 3.18 -19.24
C LYS A 78 0.26 3.47 -17.94
N SER A 79 -0.93 4.04 -18.09
CA SER A 79 -1.87 4.20 -16.99
C SER A 79 -3.21 3.81 -17.54
N CYS A 80 -3.87 2.85 -16.90
CA CYS A 80 -5.23 2.47 -17.26
C CYS A 80 -6.24 3.07 -16.28
N MET A 81 -7.49 3.23 -16.72
CA MET A 81 -8.54 3.78 -15.87
C MET A 81 -8.73 2.96 -14.59
N LEU A 82 -8.60 1.63 -14.63
CA LEU A 82 -8.76 0.78 -13.45
C LEU A 82 -7.70 1.12 -12.40
N GLU A 83 -6.45 1.22 -12.81
CA GLU A 83 -5.32 1.57 -11.96
C GLU A 83 -5.53 2.93 -11.28
N GLU A 84 -5.89 3.97 -12.05
CA GLU A 84 -6.19 5.30 -11.49
C GLU A 84 -7.29 5.25 -10.43
N ARG A 85 -8.32 4.41 -10.65
CA ARG A 85 -9.41 4.24 -9.67
C ARG A 85 -8.97 3.46 -8.44
N LEU A 86 -8.12 2.45 -8.60
CA LEU A 86 -7.55 1.68 -7.50
C LEU A 86 -6.68 2.58 -6.61
N VAL A 87 -5.79 3.36 -7.21
CA VAL A 87 -4.91 4.33 -6.54
C VAL A 87 -5.73 5.41 -5.83
N LYS A 88 -6.66 6.05 -6.55
CA LYS A 88 -7.56 7.04 -5.91
C LYS A 88 -8.31 6.40 -4.74
N GLY A 89 -8.71 5.15 -4.91
CA GLY A 89 -9.47 4.46 -3.92
C GLY A 89 -8.74 4.20 -2.61
N ILE A 90 -7.49 3.70 -2.69
CA ILE A 90 -6.67 3.50 -1.49
C ILE A 90 -6.29 4.85 -0.87
N ILE A 91 -6.02 5.89 -1.67
CA ILE A 91 -5.75 7.24 -1.17
C ILE A 91 -6.93 7.77 -0.35
N ASP A 92 -8.16 7.64 -0.84
CA ASP A 92 -9.34 8.07 -0.09
C ASP A 92 -9.51 7.31 1.23
N ASP A 93 -9.15 6.02 1.26
CA ASP A 93 -9.15 5.24 2.51
C ASP A 93 -8.10 5.75 3.50
N MET A 94 -6.87 6.02 3.04
CA MET A 94 -5.79 6.54 3.88
C MET A 94 -6.08 7.96 4.39
N ALA A 95 -6.59 8.82 3.51
CA ALA A 95 -7.02 10.18 3.84
C ALA A 95 -8.08 10.18 4.95
N LYS A 96 -9.09 9.32 4.82
CA LYS A 96 -10.15 9.16 5.82
C LYS A 96 -9.62 8.62 7.14
N ASP A 97 -8.73 7.64 7.11
CA ASP A 97 -8.21 7.01 8.34
C ASP A 97 -7.24 7.91 9.11
N SER A 98 -6.46 8.73 8.39
CA SER A 98 -5.44 9.63 8.97
C SER A 98 -5.90 11.07 9.22
N ASP A 99 -7.13 11.41 8.82
CA ASP A 99 -7.66 12.78 8.80
C ASP A 99 -6.72 13.76 8.05
N GLN A 100 -6.14 13.30 6.94
CA GLN A 100 -5.27 14.08 6.05
C GLN A 100 -5.96 14.31 4.70
N PRO A 101 -5.70 15.45 4.02
CA PRO A 101 -6.24 15.70 2.68
C PRO A 101 -5.75 14.66 1.65
N SER A 102 -6.67 14.12 0.84
CA SER A 102 -6.33 13.21 -0.27
C SER A 102 -5.34 13.83 -1.26
N GLU A 103 -5.35 15.16 -1.41
CA GLU A 103 -4.46 15.91 -2.29
C GLU A 103 -2.98 15.74 -1.90
N LEU A 104 -2.68 15.69 -0.60
CA LEU A 104 -1.29 15.49 -0.13
C LEU A 104 -0.78 14.10 -0.52
N TYR A 105 -1.61 13.07 -0.39
CA TYR A 105 -1.25 11.73 -0.86
C TYR A 105 -1.07 11.69 -2.38
N LEU A 106 -1.94 12.36 -3.13
CA LEU A 106 -1.83 12.41 -4.59
C LEU A 106 -0.54 13.13 -5.06
N GLU A 107 -0.11 14.17 -4.34
CA GLU A 107 1.18 14.82 -4.58
C GLU A 107 2.34 13.85 -4.34
N ILE A 108 2.32 13.13 -3.21
CA ILE A 108 3.35 12.12 -2.88
C ILE A 108 3.41 11.05 -3.96
N TYR A 109 2.25 10.49 -4.34
CA TYR A 109 2.13 9.49 -5.40
C TYR A 109 2.83 9.92 -6.69
N LYS A 110 2.54 11.14 -7.17
CA LYS A 110 3.10 11.68 -8.42
C LYS A 110 4.60 11.93 -8.35
N GLU A 111 5.11 12.36 -7.18
CA GLU A 111 6.53 12.65 -6.98
C GLU A 111 7.37 11.36 -6.90
N SER A 112 6.78 10.25 -6.49
CA SER A 112 7.48 8.98 -6.28
C SER A 112 7.89 8.22 -7.54
N ARG A 113 7.62 8.77 -8.73
CA ARG A 113 8.13 8.24 -10.00
C ARG A 113 9.66 8.03 -10.00
N ASN A 114 10.40 8.90 -9.32
CA ASN A 114 11.87 8.88 -9.29
C ASN A 114 12.43 8.29 -7.98
N ASP A 115 11.58 7.82 -7.08
CA ASP A 115 12.04 7.23 -5.81
C ASP A 115 12.62 5.83 -6.05
N ASP A 116 13.55 5.39 -5.19
CA ASP A 116 14.08 4.02 -5.24
C ASP A 116 13.10 3.06 -4.54
N ILE A 117 12.59 2.09 -5.29
CA ILE A 117 11.63 1.11 -4.78
C ILE A 117 12.22 0.25 -3.65
N GLN A 118 13.53 -0.01 -3.65
CA GLN A 118 14.20 -0.79 -2.61
C GLN A 118 14.26 -0.01 -1.31
N GLU A 119 14.67 1.26 -1.36
CA GLU A 119 14.68 2.14 -0.18
C GLU A 119 13.27 2.28 0.41
N LEU A 120 12.25 2.45 -0.44
CA LEU A 120 10.86 2.50 0.01
C LEU A 120 10.40 1.20 0.68
N ALA A 121 10.81 0.04 0.14
CA ALA A 121 10.51 -1.26 0.74
C ALA A 121 11.21 -1.45 2.09
N GLU A 122 12.47 -1.00 2.22
CA GLU A 122 13.22 -1.04 3.48
C GLU A 122 12.55 -0.17 4.55
N LEU A 123 12.15 1.05 4.18
CA LEU A 123 11.38 1.94 5.06
C LEU A 123 10.08 1.28 5.51
N PHE A 124 9.33 0.68 4.57
CA PHE A 124 8.08 -0.01 4.90
C PHE A 124 8.32 -1.23 5.79
N ALA A 125 9.38 -2.00 5.56
CA ALA A 125 9.76 -3.12 6.40
C ALA A 125 10.01 -2.66 7.85
N SER A 126 10.69 -1.51 8.01
CA SER A 126 11.03 -0.95 9.32
C SER A 126 9.81 -0.45 10.10
N GLU A 127 8.78 0.06 9.42
CA GLU A 127 7.52 0.49 10.05
C GLU A 127 6.56 -0.69 10.35
N THR A 128 6.76 -1.84 9.70
CA THR A 128 5.85 -3.00 9.78
C THR A 128 6.43 -4.21 10.49
N ILE A 129 7.35 -4.01 11.44
CA ILE A 129 7.94 -5.10 12.21
C ILE A 129 6.84 -5.93 12.91
N GLY A 130 6.85 -7.24 12.66
CA GLY A 130 5.85 -8.18 13.20
C GLY A 130 4.47 -8.13 12.53
N GLN A 131 4.28 -7.31 11.49
CA GLN A 131 3.02 -7.14 10.77
C GLN A 131 3.02 -7.86 9.41
N TYR A 132 3.39 -9.15 9.39
CA TYR A 132 3.57 -9.93 8.15
C TYR A 132 2.37 -9.86 7.19
N LYS A 133 1.14 -10.03 7.71
CA LYS A 133 -0.09 -9.99 6.88
C LYS A 133 -0.27 -8.65 6.15
N LYS A 134 0.18 -7.55 6.74
CA LYS A 134 0.13 -6.23 6.11
C LYS A 134 1.11 -6.14 4.94
N ARG A 135 2.33 -6.67 5.11
CA ARG A 135 3.33 -6.75 4.04
C ARG A 135 2.82 -7.57 2.86
N VAL A 136 2.28 -8.77 3.12
CA VAL A 136 1.65 -9.62 2.10
C VAL A 136 0.52 -8.87 1.38
N LYS A 137 -0.34 -8.17 2.12
CA LYS A 137 -1.48 -7.44 1.56
C LYS A 137 -1.05 -6.30 0.62
N ILE A 138 0.03 -5.58 0.95
CA ILE A 138 0.55 -4.54 0.06
C ILE A 138 1.12 -5.16 -1.22
N VAL A 139 1.87 -6.26 -1.12
CA VAL A 139 2.38 -6.98 -2.31
C VAL A 139 1.22 -7.51 -3.17
N GLU A 140 0.17 -8.06 -2.56
CA GLU A 140 -1.05 -8.47 -3.27
C GLU A 140 -1.72 -7.29 -3.99
N PHE A 141 -1.76 -6.11 -3.37
CA PHE A 141 -2.32 -4.92 -4.03
C PHE A 141 -1.41 -4.37 -5.14
N MET A 142 -0.09 -4.52 -5.03
CA MET A 142 0.83 -4.21 -6.13
C MET A 142 0.54 -5.09 -7.35
N PHE A 143 0.31 -6.39 -7.17
CA PHE A 143 -0.15 -7.24 -8.27
C PHE A 143 -1.50 -6.78 -8.85
N ALA A 144 -2.44 -6.37 -8.00
CA ALA A 144 -3.72 -5.85 -8.49
C ALA A 144 -3.58 -4.59 -9.36
N LEU A 145 -2.61 -3.71 -9.06
CA LEU A 145 -2.28 -2.57 -9.91
C LEU A 145 -1.59 -3.01 -11.21
N ALA A 146 -0.57 -3.85 -11.11
CA ALA A 146 0.24 -4.25 -12.28
C ALA A 146 -0.54 -5.11 -13.30
N TYR A 147 -1.60 -5.80 -12.87
CA TYR A 147 -2.52 -6.52 -13.77
C TYR A 147 -3.76 -5.71 -14.17
N ALA A 148 -3.87 -4.45 -13.75
CA ALA A 148 -5.08 -3.64 -13.97
C ALA A 148 -5.33 -3.36 -15.46
N ASP A 149 -4.27 -3.18 -16.25
CA ASP A 149 -4.36 -2.96 -17.70
C ASP A 149 -4.36 -4.26 -18.52
N GLY A 150 -4.22 -5.42 -17.84
CA GLY A 150 -4.11 -6.75 -18.44
C GLY A 150 -2.73 -7.14 -18.95
N ASN A 151 -1.74 -6.24 -18.87
CA ASN A 151 -0.38 -6.45 -19.34
C ASN A 151 0.64 -6.25 -18.22
N PHE A 152 0.95 -7.34 -17.53
CA PHE A 152 2.02 -7.35 -16.54
C PHE A 152 3.40 -7.26 -17.20
N SER A 153 4.08 -6.13 -17.03
CA SER A 153 5.39 -5.88 -17.63
C SER A 153 6.53 -6.48 -16.80
N GLN A 154 7.68 -6.73 -17.42
CA GLN A 154 8.88 -7.22 -16.72
C GLN A 154 9.36 -6.23 -15.65
N GLU A 155 9.24 -4.92 -15.89
CA GLU A 155 9.70 -3.90 -14.95
C GLU A 155 8.84 -3.85 -13.67
N GLU A 156 7.53 -4.08 -13.81
CA GLU A 156 6.64 -4.22 -12.65
C GLU A 156 6.89 -5.55 -11.92
N GLU A 157 7.11 -6.64 -12.66
CA GLU A 157 7.44 -7.95 -12.08
C GLU A 157 8.71 -7.86 -11.23
N ASP A 158 9.78 -7.30 -11.79
CA ASP A 158 11.06 -7.11 -11.10
C ASP A 158 10.88 -6.20 -9.87
N SER A 159 10.06 -5.15 -9.98
CA SER A 159 9.75 -4.26 -8.85
C SER A 159 9.04 -5.00 -7.73
N ILE A 160 8.00 -5.79 -8.04
CA ILE A 160 7.23 -6.56 -7.06
C ILE A 160 8.11 -7.64 -6.40
N ILE A 161 8.94 -8.35 -7.17
CA ILE A 161 9.87 -9.35 -6.65
C ILE A 161 10.85 -8.72 -5.66
N ASN A 162 11.45 -7.59 -6.01
CA ASN A 162 12.40 -6.89 -5.14
C ASN A 162 11.74 -6.43 -3.83
N VAL A 163 10.53 -5.83 -3.93
CA VAL A 163 9.77 -5.42 -2.74
C VAL A 163 9.44 -6.64 -1.87
N ALA A 164 8.91 -7.71 -2.44
CA ALA A 164 8.55 -8.91 -1.69
C ALA A 164 9.76 -9.55 -0.98
N ALA A 165 10.92 -9.55 -1.63
CA ALA A 165 12.17 -10.04 -1.03
C ALA A 165 12.60 -9.20 0.17
N ILE A 166 12.60 -7.86 0.06
CA ILE A 166 12.95 -6.95 1.15
C ILE A 166 11.96 -7.03 2.30
N LEU A 167 10.67 -7.25 2.00
CA LEU A 167 9.62 -7.44 2.99
C LEU A 167 9.63 -8.82 3.64
N GLU A 168 10.54 -9.71 3.22
CA GLU A 168 10.70 -11.08 3.71
C GLU A 168 9.41 -11.90 3.57
N ILE A 169 8.72 -11.75 2.43
CA ILE A 169 7.55 -12.57 2.11
C ILE A 169 7.99 -14.01 1.85
N ASP A 170 7.30 -14.98 2.46
CA ASP A 170 7.58 -16.40 2.23
C ASP A 170 7.32 -16.76 0.75
N ASN A 171 8.21 -17.59 0.19
CA ASN A 171 8.10 -18.01 -1.21
C ASN A 171 6.76 -18.68 -1.53
N ALA A 172 6.17 -19.45 -0.60
CA ALA A 172 4.88 -20.08 -0.80
C ALA A 172 3.76 -19.04 -0.94
N ASP A 173 3.77 -18.01 -0.08
CA ASP A 173 2.79 -16.92 -0.14
C ASP A 173 2.98 -16.07 -1.41
N PHE A 174 4.23 -15.74 -1.75
CA PHE A 174 4.53 -15.00 -2.97
C PHE A 174 4.10 -15.75 -4.23
N ASN A 175 4.48 -17.02 -4.35
CA ASN A 175 4.09 -17.85 -5.50
C ASN A 175 2.57 -18.00 -5.60
N HIS A 176 1.89 -18.17 -4.46
CA HIS A 176 0.43 -18.20 -4.44
C HIS A 176 -0.18 -16.91 -4.99
N LEU A 177 0.32 -15.74 -4.57
CA LEU A 177 -0.12 -14.45 -5.11
C LEU A 177 0.12 -14.38 -6.62
N TYR A 178 1.36 -14.69 -7.05
CA TYR A 178 1.75 -14.65 -8.45
C TYR A 178 0.86 -15.53 -9.33
N ASP A 179 0.73 -16.81 -8.97
CA ASP A 179 -0.09 -17.77 -9.70
C ASP A 179 -1.56 -17.38 -9.71
N SER A 180 -2.06 -16.84 -8.60
CA SER A 180 -3.44 -16.36 -8.51
C SER A 180 -3.70 -15.26 -9.52
N PHE A 181 -2.87 -14.21 -9.58
CA PHE A 181 -3.08 -13.12 -10.54
C PHE A 181 -2.79 -13.53 -11.98
N LYS A 182 -1.82 -14.41 -12.21
CA LYS A 182 -1.56 -14.97 -13.54
C LYS A 182 -2.75 -15.74 -14.07
N ALA A 183 -3.34 -16.63 -13.27
CA ALA A 183 -4.54 -17.38 -13.65
C ALA A 183 -5.72 -16.46 -14.00
N LEU A 184 -5.93 -15.39 -13.24
CA LEU A 184 -6.96 -14.38 -13.57
C LEU A 184 -6.73 -13.72 -14.93
N ASN A 185 -5.47 -13.47 -15.26
CA ASN A 185 -5.11 -12.84 -16.53
C ASN A 185 -5.24 -13.82 -17.70
N GLU A 186 -5.01 -15.11 -17.49
CA GLU A 186 -5.16 -16.16 -18.51
C GLU A 186 -6.62 -16.56 -18.74
N GLU A 187 -7.45 -16.58 -17.69
CA GLU A 187 -8.91 -16.80 -17.78
C GLU A 187 -9.66 -15.60 -18.38
N TYR A 188 -8.92 -14.58 -18.82
CA TYR A 188 -9.48 -13.36 -19.35
C TYR A 188 -10.25 -13.59 -20.66
N VAL A 189 -11.54 -13.25 -20.66
CA VAL A 189 -12.40 -13.28 -21.85
C VAL A 189 -12.96 -11.87 -22.09
N PRO A 190 -12.67 -11.26 -23.26
CA PRO A 190 -13.22 -9.96 -23.62
C PRO A 190 -14.75 -9.97 -23.63
N LEU A 191 -15.36 -9.02 -22.94
CA LEU A 191 -16.81 -8.86 -22.85
C LEU A 191 -17.39 -8.33 -24.17
N THR A 192 -18.54 -8.89 -24.56
CA THR A 192 -19.36 -8.34 -25.65
C THR A 192 -20.16 -7.12 -25.18
N LYS A 193 -20.63 -6.30 -26.14
CA LYS A 193 -21.47 -5.13 -25.84
C LYS A 193 -22.73 -5.51 -25.04
N GLU A 194 -23.42 -6.57 -25.43
CA GLU A 194 -24.64 -7.02 -24.77
C GLU A 194 -24.38 -7.44 -23.31
N GLU A 195 -23.28 -8.16 -23.06
CA GLU A 195 -22.87 -8.52 -21.70
C GLU A 195 -22.51 -7.28 -20.87
N ALA A 196 -21.81 -6.31 -21.45
CA ALA A 196 -21.46 -5.06 -20.78
C ALA A 196 -22.70 -4.23 -20.41
N MET A 197 -23.68 -4.11 -21.32
CA MET A 197 -24.95 -3.43 -21.05
C MET A 197 -25.76 -4.13 -19.95
N ASN A 198 -25.84 -5.46 -20.00
CA ASN A 198 -26.50 -6.27 -18.98
C ASN A 198 -25.82 -6.13 -17.61
N LEU A 199 -24.49 -6.03 -17.57
CA LEU A 199 -23.72 -5.86 -16.34
C LEU A 199 -24.02 -4.52 -15.65
N PHE A 200 -24.19 -3.43 -16.41
CA PHE A 200 -24.58 -2.13 -15.86
C PHE A 200 -26.10 -1.94 -15.72
N GLY A 201 -26.91 -2.82 -16.32
CA GLY A 201 -28.36 -2.68 -16.41
C GLY A 201 -28.79 -1.47 -17.22
N LEU A 202 -28.06 -1.18 -18.31
CA LEU A 202 -28.31 -0.04 -19.20
C LEU A 202 -29.14 -0.47 -20.42
N ASN A 203 -29.96 0.46 -20.92
CA ASN A 203 -30.73 0.29 -22.14
C ASN A 203 -30.03 0.96 -23.33
N ASP A 204 -30.46 0.65 -24.55
CA ASP A 204 -30.01 1.35 -25.76
C ASP A 204 -30.27 2.86 -25.64
N GLY A 205 -29.24 3.67 -25.90
CA GLY A 205 -29.29 5.14 -25.80
C GLY A 205 -28.95 5.73 -24.43
N PHE A 206 -28.23 4.99 -23.58
CA PHE A 206 -27.70 5.50 -22.31
C PHE A 206 -26.76 6.70 -22.52
N THR A 207 -26.73 7.63 -21.56
CA THR A 207 -25.80 8.77 -21.62
C THR A 207 -24.47 8.45 -20.94
N LYS A 208 -23.42 9.22 -21.27
CA LYS A 208 -22.12 9.09 -20.62
C LYS A 208 -22.22 9.25 -19.10
N GLU A 209 -23.02 10.19 -18.64
CA GLU A 209 -23.22 10.48 -17.22
C GLU A 209 -23.87 9.30 -16.48
N GLU A 210 -24.81 8.61 -17.13
CA GLU A 210 -25.44 7.40 -16.58
C GLU A 210 -24.41 6.27 -16.45
N LEU A 211 -23.59 6.06 -17.48
CA LEU A 211 -22.51 5.07 -17.46
C LEU A 211 -21.47 5.38 -16.36
N ASP A 212 -21.00 6.63 -16.29
CA ASP A 212 -20.05 7.08 -15.26
C ASP A 212 -20.59 6.89 -13.85
N SER A 213 -21.86 7.24 -13.64
CA SER A 213 -22.53 7.09 -12.35
C SER A 213 -22.60 5.61 -11.93
N LYS A 214 -23.07 4.74 -12.83
CA LYS A 214 -23.15 3.29 -12.58
C LYS A 214 -21.77 2.70 -12.29
N TYR A 215 -20.77 3.04 -13.09
CA TYR A 215 -19.40 2.60 -12.88
C TYR A 215 -18.87 3.01 -11.51
N ASN A 216 -19.06 4.26 -11.12
CA ASN A 216 -18.65 4.77 -9.80
C ASN A 216 -19.32 4.01 -8.65
N ASP A 217 -20.61 3.72 -8.78
CA ASP A 217 -21.37 2.99 -7.76
C ASP A 217 -20.88 1.54 -7.62
N PHE A 218 -20.71 0.83 -8.74
CA PHE A 218 -20.18 -0.52 -8.73
C PHE A 218 -18.76 -0.58 -8.14
N PHE A 219 -17.90 0.36 -8.54
CA PHE A 219 -16.54 0.44 -8.02
C PHE A 219 -16.54 0.63 -6.49
N LYS A 220 -17.34 1.57 -5.97
CA LYS A 220 -17.44 1.81 -4.53
C LYS A 220 -17.99 0.61 -3.75
N GLN A 221 -18.91 -0.15 -4.32
CA GLN A 221 -19.51 -1.32 -3.66
C GLN A 221 -18.57 -2.51 -3.63
N LYS A 222 -17.79 -2.71 -4.69
CA LYS A 222 -16.94 -3.89 -4.89
C LYS A 222 -15.50 -3.71 -4.40
N ARG A 223 -15.02 -2.47 -4.28
CA ARG A 223 -13.65 -2.20 -3.82
C ARG A 223 -13.47 -2.62 -2.37
N GLN A 224 -12.44 -3.41 -2.13
CA GLN A 224 -11.94 -3.72 -0.79
C GLN A 224 -11.03 -2.58 -0.30
N ASN A 225 -11.22 -2.13 0.94
CA ASN A 225 -10.21 -1.31 1.63
C ASN A 225 -9.06 -2.24 2.06
N VAL A 226 -7.93 -2.16 1.36
CA VAL A 226 -6.77 -3.04 1.55
C VAL A 226 -5.95 -2.72 2.80
N ILE A 227 -6.08 -1.51 3.35
CA ILE A 227 -5.38 -1.11 4.58
C ILE A 227 -6.17 -1.43 5.85
N ASP A 228 -7.47 -1.74 5.76
CA ASP A 228 -8.28 -2.15 6.91
C ASP A 228 -7.80 -3.51 7.46
N PRO A 229 -7.44 -3.60 8.76
CA PRO A 229 -7.04 -4.83 9.43
C PRO A 229 -7.98 -6.03 9.20
N LYS A 230 -9.28 -5.79 9.01
CA LYS A 230 -10.29 -6.83 8.76
C LYS A 230 -10.16 -7.50 7.40
N ASN A 231 -9.47 -6.88 6.46
CA ASN A 231 -9.30 -7.36 5.09
C ASN A 231 -7.93 -7.98 4.83
N LEU A 232 -6.98 -7.88 5.78
CA LEU A 232 -5.63 -8.43 5.64
C LEU A 232 -5.60 -9.94 5.35
N GLY A 233 -6.61 -10.69 5.81
CA GLY A 233 -6.70 -12.13 5.57
C GLY A 233 -7.65 -12.55 4.43
N LYS A 234 -8.26 -11.61 3.71
CA LYS A 234 -9.21 -11.89 2.63
C LYS A 234 -8.51 -11.68 1.28
N PRO A 235 -8.43 -12.67 0.39
CA PRO A 235 -7.82 -12.49 -0.92
C PRO A 235 -8.51 -11.38 -1.71
N TYR A 236 -7.72 -10.48 -2.31
CA TYR A 236 -8.21 -9.30 -3.03
C TYR A 236 -8.99 -9.71 -4.30
N ASN A 237 -8.44 -10.64 -5.06
CA ASN A 237 -9.02 -11.16 -6.29
C ASN A 237 -10.39 -11.82 -6.06
N GLU A 238 -10.53 -12.64 -5.01
CA GLU A 238 -11.79 -13.31 -4.64
C GLU A 238 -12.80 -12.36 -4.00
N SER A 239 -12.33 -11.27 -3.37
CA SER A 239 -13.18 -10.32 -2.61
C SER A 239 -13.65 -9.11 -3.42
N GLY A 240 -13.46 -9.10 -4.74
CA GLY A 240 -13.96 -8.03 -5.62
C GLY A 240 -12.99 -7.61 -6.72
N GLY A 241 -11.71 -7.98 -6.67
CA GLY A 241 -10.74 -7.63 -7.71
C GLY A 241 -11.12 -8.12 -9.11
N GLN A 242 -11.61 -9.36 -9.22
CA GLN A 242 -12.15 -9.90 -10.48
C GLN A 242 -13.33 -9.08 -11.02
N ASP A 243 -14.26 -8.71 -10.12
CA ASP A 243 -15.43 -7.93 -10.48
C ASP A 243 -15.02 -6.55 -10.98
N LEU A 244 -14.08 -5.88 -10.29
CA LEU A 244 -13.59 -4.55 -10.67
C LEU A 244 -12.96 -4.53 -12.06
N ARG A 245 -12.20 -5.57 -12.40
CA ARG A 245 -11.62 -5.71 -13.75
C ARG A 245 -12.70 -5.86 -14.82
N LYS A 246 -13.65 -6.79 -14.61
CA LYS A 246 -14.81 -6.97 -15.52
C LYS A 246 -15.63 -5.69 -15.68
N ILE A 247 -15.88 -4.97 -14.58
CA ILE A 247 -16.62 -3.70 -14.59
C ILE A 247 -15.86 -2.61 -15.37
N SER A 248 -14.54 -2.49 -15.16
CA SER A 248 -13.71 -1.50 -15.88
C SER A 248 -13.69 -1.74 -17.38
N GLU A 249 -13.63 -2.99 -17.80
CA GLU A 249 -13.64 -3.35 -19.22
C GLU A 249 -15.01 -3.18 -19.85
N ALA A 250 -16.08 -3.60 -19.16
CA ALA A 250 -17.44 -3.33 -19.60
C ALA A 250 -17.63 -1.82 -19.82
N TYR A 251 -17.09 -0.99 -18.93
CA TYR A 251 -17.11 0.46 -19.09
C TYR A 251 -16.31 0.89 -20.32
N ALA A 252 -15.09 0.36 -20.53
CA ALA A 252 -14.25 0.70 -21.68
C ALA A 252 -14.88 0.28 -23.03
N VAL A 253 -15.64 -0.82 -23.07
CA VAL A 253 -16.41 -1.25 -24.25
C VAL A 253 -17.56 -0.27 -24.52
N LEU A 254 -18.34 0.06 -23.50
CA LEU A 254 -19.48 0.96 -23.65
C LEU A 254 -19.07 2.40 -23.94
N LEU A 255 -17.94 2.87 -23.38
CA LEU A 255 -17.44 4.22 -23.63
C LEU A 255 -17.11 4.47 -25.11
N LYS A 256 -16.72 3.44 -25.87
CA LYS A 256 -16.49 3.54 -27.32
C LYS A 256 -17.78 3.70 -28.14
N GLU A 257 -18.92 3.38 -27.54
CA GLU A 257 -20.24 3.42 -28.18
C GLU A 257 -21.03 4.69 -27.82
N VAL A 258 -20.51 5.48 -26.88
CA VAL A 258 -21.08 6.78 -26.51
C VAL A 258 -20.46 7.84 -27.40
N ASP A 259 -21.24 8.36 -28.37
CA ASP A 259 -20.91 9.54 -29.18
C ASP A 259 -20.90 10.83 -28.33
#